data_AF-A5HKL0-F1
#
_entry.id   AF-A5HKL0-F1
#
_cell.length_a   1.000
_cell.length_b   1.000
_cell.length_c   1.000
_cell.angle_alpha   90.00
_cell.angle_beta   90.00
_cell.angle_gamma   90.00
#
_symmetry.space_group_name_H-M   'P 1'
#
loop_
_entity.id
_entity.type
_entity.pdbx_description
1 polymer ?
#
loop_
_entity_poly.entity_id
_entity_poly.type
_entity_poly.pdbx_seq_one_letter_code
_entity_poly.pdbx_strand_id
1 'polypeptide(L)' 'LRYIDCIIKEVLRFLPPVSGGYRTALKTFELDGYQIPKGWSVMYSIRDTHETAAV' A
#
# COMPACT_ATOMS: atom_id res chain seq x y z
N LEU A 1 12.20 -21.75 11.43
CA LEU A 1 12.39 -20.94 12.65
C LEU A 1 11.23 -19.94 12.78
N ARG A 2 10.17 -20.27 13.52
CA ARG A 2 8.93 -19.45 13.56
C ARG A 2 9.16 -18.04 14.10
N TYR A 3 9.98 -17.90 15.14
CA TYR A 3 10.28 -16.60 15.75
C TYR A 3 11.03 -15.67 14.80
N ILE A 4 12.01 -16.20 14.07
CA ILE A 4 12.77 -15.44 13.06
C ILE A 4 11.85 -14.95 11.92
N ASP A 5 10.91 -15.78 11.47
CA ASP A 5 9.92 -15.36 10.48
C ASP A 5 9.04 -14.19 10.96
N CYS A 6 8.61 -14.21 12.23
CA CYS A 6 7.89 -13.08 12.83
C CYS A 6 8.72 -11.80 12.86
N ILE A 7 10.01 -11.89 13.21
CA ILE A 7 10.92 -10.74 13.20
C ILE A 7 11.07 -10.18 11.78
N ILE A 8 11.30 -11.03 10.79
CA ILE A 8 11.45 -10.60 9.39
C ILE A 8 10.20 -9.85 8.93
N LYS A 9 9.00 -10.37 9.23
CA LYS A 9 7.74 -9.71 8.89
C LYS A 9 7.60 -8.35 9.55
N GLU A 10 7.94 -8.23 10.83
CA GLU A 10 7.82 -6.97 11.56
C GLU A 10 8.83 -5.92 11.07
N VAL A 11 10.05 -6.35 10.70
CA VAL A 11 11.03 -5.48 10.05
C VAL A 11 10.52 -5.00 8.69
N LEU A 12 9.92 -5.87 7.88
CA LEU A 12 9.34 -5.48 6.59
C LEU A 12 8.10 -4.59 6.74
N ARG A 13 7.36 -4.72 7.85
CA ARG A 13 6.26 -3.83 8.21
C ARG A 13 6.78 -2.41 8.47
N PHE A 14 7.83 -2.29 9.29
CA PHE A 14 8.39 -1.00 9.72
C PHE A 14 9.32 -0.34 8.67
N LEU A 15 10.12 -1.15 7.97
CA LEU A 15 11.11 -0.72 6.97
C LEU A 15 10.92 -1.49 5.67
N PRO A 16 9.81 -1.24 4.93
CA PRO A 16 9.62 -1.88 3.64
C PRO A 16 10.71 -1.41 2.66
N PRO A 17 11.37 -2.31 1.90
CA PRO A 17 12.39 -1.94 0.91
C PRO A 17 11.86 -1.00 -0.19
N VAL A 18 10.56 -1.05 -0.45
CA VAL A 18 9.85 -0.17 -1.39
C VAL A 18 8.70 0.48 -0.64
N SER A 19 8.64 1.80 -0.60
CA SER A 19 7.61 2.55 0.14
C SER A 19 6.25 2.53 -0.56
N GLY A 20 6.20 2.36 -1.87
CA GLY A 20 4.99 2.44 -2.66
C GLY A 20 5.25 2.40 -4.16
N GLY A 21 4.21 2.63 -4.94
CA GLY A 21 4.32 2.67 -6.39
C GLY A 21 3.22 3.48 -7.05
N TYR A 22 3.47 3.88 -8.30
CA TYR A 22 2.50 4.57 -9.13
C TYR A 22 1.79 3.60 -10.08
N ARG A 23 0.50 3.85 -10.32
CA ARG A 23 -0.35 3.12 -11.26
C ARG A 23 -1.21 4.11 -12.04
N THR A 24 -1.55 3.77 -13.27
CA THR A 24 -2.47 4.58 -14.08
C THR A 24 -3.87 3.98 -14.03
N ALA A 25 -4.88 4.80 -13.73
CA ALA A 25 -6.27 4.38 -13.75
C ALA A 25 -6.72 4.10 -15.20
N LEU A 26 -6.97 2.82 -15.54
CA LEU A 26 -7.36 2.43 -16.91
C LEU A 26 -8.81 2.76 -17.24
N LYS A 27 -9.66 2.91 -16.21
CA LYS A 27 -11.07 3.27 -16.29
C LYS A 27 -11.43 4.15 -15.09
N THR A 28 -12.49 4.94 -15.22
CA THR A 28 -13.04 5.67 -14.09
C THR A 28 -13.73 4.68 -13.14
N PHE A 29 -13.44 4.78 -11.84
CA PHE A 29 -14.07 3.95 -10.81
C PHE A 29 -14.31 4.76 -9.53
N GLU A 30 -15.03 4.18 -8.59
CA GLU A 30 -15.31 4.77 -7.28
C GLU A 30 -14.57 4.00 -6.19
N LEU A 31 -13.99 4.71 -5.23
CA LEU A 31 -13.31 4.16 -4.05
C LEU A 31 -13.69 5.03 -2.85
N ASP A 32 -14.27 4.42 -1.81
CA ASP A 32 -14.69 5.09 -0.57
C ASP A 32 -15.51 6.38 -0.78
N GLY A 33 -16.40 6.38 -1.78
CA GLY A 33 -17.24 7.55 -2.12
C GLY A 33 -16.56 8.58 -3.01
N TYR A 34 -15.29 8.37 -3.38
CA TYR A 34 -14.53 9.24 -4.28
C TYR A 34 -14.46 8.64 -5.68
N GLN A 35 -14.72 9.46 -6.70
CA GLN A 35 -14.55 9.06 -8.09
C GLN A 35 -13.10 9.30 -8.55
N ILE A 36 -12.44 8.25 -9.03
CA ILE A 36 -11.08 8.28 -9.58
C ILE A 36 -11.18 8.19 -11.10
N PRO A 37 -10.89 9.27 -11.85
CA PRO A 37 -11.00 9.29 -13.31
C PRO A 37 -9.98 8.42 -14.05
N LYS A 38 -10.37 7.92 -15.22
CA LYS A 38 -9.46 7.31 -16.20
C LYS A 38 -8.30 8.27 -16.51
N GLY A 39 -7.09 7.71 -16.57
CA GLY A 39 -5.85 8.42 -16.93
C GLY A 39 -5.09 9.02 -15.76
N TRP A 40 -5.68 9.08 -14.55
CA TRP A 40 -4.98 9.57 -13.38
C TRP A 40 -3.83 8.65 -12.96
N SER A 41 -2.74 9.27 -12.47
CA SER A 41 -1.67 8.58 -11.76
C SER A 41 -2.05 8.46 -10.29
N VAL A 42 -2.22 7.23 -9.82
CA VAL A 42 -2.57 6.88 -8.44
C VAL A 42 -1.33 6.33 -7.77
N MET A 43 -0.99 6.86 -6.60
CA MET A 43 0.09 6.34 -5.77
C MET A 43 -0.50 5.47 -4.66
N TYR A 44 0.02 4.26 -4.48
CA TYR A 44 -0.26 3.44 -3.31
C TYR A 44 0.99 3.41 -2.41
N SER A 45 0.81 3.68 -1.12
CA SER A 45 1.89 3.65 -0.13
C SER A 45 1.80 2.35 0.67
N ILE A 46 2.79 1.47 0.47
CA ILE A 46 2.97 0.25 1.29
C ILE A 46 3.29 0.65 2.73
N ARG A 47 4.13 1.68 2.90
CA ARG A 47 4.50 2.21 4.22
C ARG A 47 3.28 2.70 4.99
N ASP A 48 2.48 3.57 4.39
CA ASP A 48 1.34 4.18 5.08
C ASP A 48 0.30 3.10 5.42
N THR A 49 0.12 2.11 4.53
CA THR A 49 -0.75 0.96 4.78
C THR A 49 -0.29 0.17 6.00
N HIS A 50 1.02 -0.10 6.14
CA HIS A 50 1.57 -0.82 7.30
C HIS A 50 1.50 -0.04 8.62
N GLU A 51 1.44 1.29 8.58
CA GLU A 51 1.40 2.18 9.75
C GLU A 51 -0.02 2.51 10.22
N THR A 52 -0.95 2.71 9.28
CA THR A 52 -2.26 3.34 9.56
C THR A 52 -3.46 2.40 9.41
N ALA A 53 -3.26 1.20 8.87
CA ALA A 53 -4.35 0.23 8.74
C ALA A 53 -4.97 -0.06 10.13
N ALA A 54 -6.30 0.00 10.19
CA ALA A 54 -7.05 -0.47 11.35
C ALA A 54 -6.97 -2.00 11.38
N VAL A 55 -5.92 -2.54 12.01
CA VAL A 55 -5.75 -3.96 12.31
C VAL A 55 -6.43 -4.30 13.62
#